data_AF-A0A7V3UZF2-F1
#
_entry.id   AF-A0A7V3UZF2-F1
#
_cell.length_a   1.000
_cell.length_b   1.000
_cell.length_c   1.000
_cell.angle_alpha   90.00
_cell.angle_beta   90.00
_cell.angle_gamma   90.00
#
_symmetry.space_group_name_H-M   'P 1'
#
loop_
_entity.id
_entity.type
_entity.pdbx_description
1 polymer ?
#
loop_
_entity_poly.entity_id
_entity_poly.type
_entity_poly.pdbx_seq_one_letter_code
_entity_poly.pdbx_strand_id
1 'polypeptide(L)'
;MLSLFRDLSRQAEQQRVHFLEITPPGLDTLLQEEGPSAQVRPVPFLVTVQGRYLDIGRFVEGLADYPYFVRVPDFDFNAREDIRPEVEAKLLVNIYASSLAGRGNL
;
A
#
# COMPACT_ATOMS: atom_id res chain seq x y z
N MET A 1 5.95 -4.58 9.46
CA MET A 1 4.72 -4.44 8.64
C MET A 1 3.82 -3.34 9.18
N LEU A 2 3.40 -3.38 10.46
CA LEU A 2 2.65 -2.28 11.09
C LEU A 2 3.41 -0.93 11.09
N SER A 3 4.74 -0.98 11.25
CA SER A 3 5.63 0.19 11.12
C SER A 3 5.60 0.81 9.72
N LEU A 4 5.70 -0.02 8.69
CA LEU A 4 5.67 0.42 7.29
C LEU A 4 4.38 1.15 6.95
N PHE A 5 3.21 0.64 7.38
CA PHE A 5 1.94 1.34 7.14
C PHE A 5 1.82 2.67 7.89
N ARG A 6 2.41 2.78 9.09
CA ARG A 6 2.50 4.07 9.79
C ARG A 6 3.36 5.07 9.02
N ASP A 7 4.46 4.61 8.45
CA ASP A 7 5.36 5.46 7.66
C ASP A 7 4.71 5.88 6.33
N LEU A 8 4.02 4.96 5.64
CA LEU A 8 3.20 5.26 4.46
C LEU A 8 2.09 6.27 4.78
N SER A 9 1.39 6.09 5.89
CA SER A 9 0.34 7.02 6.35
C SER A 9 0.91 8.43 6.58
N ARG A 10 2.07 8.54 7.24
CA ARG A 10 2.74 9.84 7.43
C ARG A 10 3.17 10.48 6.11
N GLN A 11 3.66 9.70 5.16
CA GLN A 11 4.04 10.21 3.84
C GLN A 11 2.80 10.68 3.05
N ALA A 12 1.69 9.97 3.17
CA ALA A 12 0.42 10.36 2.57
C ALA A 12 -0.12 11.67 3.17
N GLU A 13 -0.01 11.85 4.48
CA GLU A 13 -0.41 13.09 5.16
C GLU A 13 0.37 14.32 4.67
N GLN A 14 1.67 14.18 4.35
CA GLN A 14 2.46 15.26 3.74
C GLN A 14 1.88 15.71 2.39
N GLN A 15 1.15 14.83 1.72
CA GLN A 15 0.46 15.08 0.46
C GLN A 15 -1.04 15.33 0.63
N ARG A 16 -1.54 15.51 1.87
CA ARG A 16 -2.97 15.70 2.17
C ARG A 16 -3.84 14.51 1.74
N VAL A 17 -3.30 13.31 1.85
CA VAL A 17 -4.01 12.04 1.64
C VAL A 17 -4.17 11.36 3.00
N HIS A 18 -5.41 11.02 3.34
CA HIS A 18 -5.78 10.43 4.62
C HIS A 18 -6.07 8.95 4.46
N PHE A 19 -5.48 8.11 5.31
CA PHE A 19 -5.78 6.67 5.34
C PHE A 19 -7.07 6.46 6.12
N LEU A 20 -8.06 5.83 5.50
CA LEU A 20 -9.34 5.49 6.12
C LEU A 20 -9.36 4.05 6.63
N GLU A 21 -8.86 3.12 5.81
CA GLU A 21 -8.88 1.69 6.12
C GLU A 21 -7.67 0.97 5.53
N ILE A 22 -7.17 -0.03 6.23
CA ILE A 22 -6.14 -0.96 5.73
C ILE A 22 -6.65 -2.38 5.99
N THR A 23 -6.99 -3.09 4.93
CA THR A 23 -7.34 -4.52 4.99
C THR A 23 -6.10 -5.36 4.71
N PRO A 24 -5.69 -6.24 5.65
CA PRO A 24 -4.55 -7.12 5.44
C PRO A 24 -4.84 -8.18 4.37
N PRO A 25 -3.80 -8.84 3.81
CA PRO A 25 -3.96 -9.99 2.94
C PRO A 25 -4.75 -11.11 3.63
N GLY A 26 -5.46 -11.91 2.83
CA GLY A 26 -6.09 -13.13 3.30
C GLY A 26 -5.07 -14.16 3.82
N LEU A 27 -5.52 -15.04 4.71
CA LEU A 27 -4.72 -16.14 5.27
C LEU A 27 -4.09 -17.02 4.18
N ASP A 28 -4.82 -17.27 3.09
CA ASP A 28 -4.35 -18.08 1.96
C ASP A 28 -3.09 -17.50 1.31
N THR A 29 -2.99 -16.16 1.25
CA THR A 29 -1.82 -15.46 0.72
C THR A 29 -0.64 -15.48 1.70
N LEU A 30 -0.90 -15.59 3.01
CA LEU A 30 0.14 -15.71 4.02
C LEU A 30 0.72 -17.13 4.09
N LEU A 31 -0.12 -18.15 3.83
CA LEU A 31 0.21 -19.58 3.93
C LEU A 31 0.83 -20.17 2.66
N GLN A 32 0.90 -19.43 1.55
CA GLN A 32 1.67 -19.85 0.38
C GLN A 32 3.15 -20.05 0.75
N GLU A 33 3.59 -21.31 0.75
CA GLU A 33 4.95 -21.71 1.11
C GLU A 33 6.00 -21.15 0.14
N GLU A 34 7.13 -20.72 0.71
CA GLU A 34 8.28 -20.21 -0.03
C GLU A 34 8.93 -21.35 -0.84
N GLY A 35 8.79 -21.29 -2.16
CA GLY A 35 9.45 -22.21 -3.09
C GLY A 35 10.76 -21.64 -3.65
N PRO A 36 11.71 -22.48 -4.12
CA PRO A 36 12.96 -22.05 -4.75
C PRO A 36 12.79 -21.12 -5.96
N SER A 37 11.60 -21.12 -6.58
CA SER A 37 11.24 -20.35 -7.77
C SER A 37 10.61 -18.98 -7.50
N ALA A 38 10.31 -18.62 -6.25
CA ALA A 38 9.64 -17.36 -5.88
C ALA A 38 10.30 -16.70 -4.66
N GLN A 39 11.53 -16.20 -4.83
CA GLN A 39 12.33 -15.56 -3.77
C GLN A 39 11.77 -14.19 -3.31
N VAL A 40 10.83 -13.62 -4.07
CA VAL A 40 10.15 -12.37 -3.76
C VAL A 40 8.67 -12.55 -4.10
N ARG A 41 7.79 -12.33 -3.11
CA ARG A 41 6.34 -12.44 -3.30
C ARG A 41 5.62 -11.13 -2.99
N PRO A 42 4.59 -10.75 -3.77
CA PRO A 42 3.73 -9.64 -3.41
C PRO A 42 2.86 -10.03 -2.22
N VAL A 43 2.79 -9.13 -1.23
CA VAL A 43 1.82 -9.21 -0.14
C VAL A 43 0.78 -8.11 -0.39
N PRO A 44 -0.43 -8.45 -0.89
CA PRO A 44 -1.44 -7.48 -1.26
C PRO A 44 -2.18 -6.94 -0.03
N PHE A 45 -2.30 -5.62 0.05
CA PHE A 45 -3.12 -4.92 1.02
C PHE A 45 -4.15 -4.08 0.28
N LEU A 46 -5.40 -4.11 0.73
CA LEU A 46 -6.39 -3.15 0.25
C LEU A 46 -6.33 -1.94 1.19
N VAL A 47 -6.08 -0.77 0.62
CA VAL A 47 -5.95 0.48 1.38
C VAL A 47 -6.98 1.45 0.86
N THR A 48 -7.87 1.90 1.74
CA THR A 48 -8.81 2.97 1.42
C THR A 48 -8.21 4.29 1.87
N VAL A 49 -8.09 5.23 0.94
CA VAL A 49 -7.60 6.59 1.21
C VAL A 49 -8.62 7.64 0.80
N GLN A 50 -8.51 8.84 1.37
CA GLN A 50 -9.30 10.00 1.01
C GLN A 50 -8.38 11.18 0.73
N GLY A 51 -8.68 11.94 -0.31
CA GLY A 51 -7.95 13.16 -0.65
C GLY A 51 -8.38 13.69 -2.01
N ARG A 52 -7.70 14.71 -2.52
CA ARG A 52 -7.96 15.19 -3.88
C ARG A 52 -7.38 14.20 -4.88
N TYR A 53 -8.05 14.04 -6.03
CA TYR A 53 -7.62 13.12 -7.08
C TYR A 53 -6.13 13.28 -7.45
N LEU A 54 -5.68 14.52 -7.66
CA LEU A 54 -4.28 14.83 -8.00
C LEU A 54 -3.30 14.53 -6.86
N ASP A 55 -3.73 14.73 -5.62
CA ASP A 55 -2.89 14.52 -4.44
C ASP A 55 -2.71 13.01 -4.17
N ILE A 56 -3.77 12.21 -4.37
CA ILE A 56 -3.69 10.74 -4.36
C ILE A 56 -2.76 10.24 -5.47
N GLY A 57 -2.85 10.81 -6.69
CA GLY A 57 -1.95 10.48 -7.79
C GLY A 57 -0.49 10.72 -7.47
N ARG A 58 -0.15 11.90 -6.93
CA ARG A 58 1.22 12.22 -6.47
C ARG A 58 1.71 11.29 -5.37
N PHE A 59 0.80 10.86 -4.49
CA PHE A 59 1.15 9.95 -3.42
C PHE A 59 1.54 8.59 -3.99
N VAL A 60 0.73 8.05 -4.89
CA VAL A 60 0.99 6.78 -5.57
C VAL A 60 2.28 6.86 -6.41
N GLU A 61 2.51 7.95 -7.14
CA GLU A 61 3.78 8.17 -7.87
C GLU A 61 4.98 8.17 -6.93
N GLY A 62 4.88 8.84 -5.78
CA GLY A 62 5.95 8.90 -4.78
C GLY A 62 6.28 7.56 -4.12
N LEU A 63 5.41 6.54 -4.23
CA LEU A 63 5.71 5.19 -3.75
C LEU A 63 6.76 4.47 -4.61
N ALA A 64 7.01 4.92 -5.84
CA ALA A 64 8.06 4.36 -6.70
C ALA A 64 9.47 4.56 -6.11
N ASP A 65 9.66 5.63 -5.34
CA ASP A 65 10.94 5.98 -4.70
C ASP A 65 11.02 5.48 -3.24
N TYR A 66 10.04 4.70 -2.78
CA TYR A 66 9.98 4.25 -1.39
C TYR A 66 11.09 3.21 -1.09
N PRO A 67 11.68 3.17 0.12
CA PRO A 67 12.78 2.25 0.46
C PRO A 67 12.43 0.76 0.36
N TYR A 68 11.14 0.44 0.39
CA TYR A 68 10.63 -0.91 0.15
C TYR A 68 10.05 -1.01 -1.25
N PHE A 69 10.14 -2.18 -1.87
CA PHE A 69 9.43 -2.46 -3.11
C PHE A 69 7.92 -2.46 -2.84
N VAL A 70 7.28 -1.32 -3.11
CA VAL A 70 5.84 -1.10 -3.03
C VAL A 70 5.31 -0.85 -4.43
N ARG A 71 4.22 -1.52 -4.80
CA ARG A 71 3.53 -1.32 -6.08
C ARG A 71 2.04 -1.14 -5.83
N VAL A 72 1.41 -0.28 -6.63
CA VAL A 72 -0.05 -0.11 -6.65
C VAL A 72 -0.56 -0.57 -8.02
N PRO A 73 -0.77 -1.88 -8.24
CA PRO A 73 -1.21 -2.40 -9.54
C PRO A 73 -2.62 -1.97 -9.95
N ASP A 74 -3.48 -1.65 -8.98
CA ASP A 74 -4.88 -1.34 -9.24
C ASP A 74 -5.41 -0.32 -8.24
N PHE A 75 -6.33 0.52 -8.69
CA PHE A 75 -7.01 1.50 -7.88
C PHE A 75 -8.40 1.83 -8.44
N ASP A 76 -9.36 1.98 -7.54
CA ASP A 76 -10.74 2.37 -7.85
C ASP A 76 -11.08 3.67 -7.13
N PHE A 77 -11.74 4.60 -7.82
CA PHE A 77 -12.09 5.92 -7.29
C PHE A 77 -13.60 6.05 -7.13
N ASN A 78 -14.03 6.44 -5.94
CA ASN A 78 -15.41 6.74 -5.62
C ASN A 78 -15.56 8.21 -5.24
N ALA A 79 -16.20 8.98 -6.11
CA ALA A 79 -16.53 10.38 -5.85
C ALA A 79 -17.93 10.48 -5.23
N ARG A 80 -17.99 10.79 -3.93
CA ARG A 80 -19.26 11.06 -3.23
C ARG A 80 -19.52 12.57 -3.13
N GLU A 81 -20.78 12.97 -3.11
CA GLU A 81 -21.14 14.40 -3.07
C GLU A 81 -20.80 15.08 -1.74
N ASP A 82 -20.82 14.34 -0.64
CA ASP A 82 -20.62 14.83 0.72
C ASP A 82 -19.16 15.17 1.08
N ILE A 83 -18.20 14.70 0.27
CA ILE A 83 -16.76 14.89 0.52
C ILE A 83 -16.06 15.76 -0.53
N ARG A 84 -16.80 16.34 -1.48
CA ARG A 84 -16.21 17.18 -2.53
C ARG A 84 -15.46 18.38 -1.91
N PRO A 85 -14.26 18.73 -2.42
CA PRO A 85 -13.65 18.28 -3.67
C PRO A 85 -12.80 17.00 -3.56
N GLU A 86 -12.84 16.30 -2.44
CA GLU A 86 -12.09 15.06 -2.23
C GLU A 86 -12.84 13.85 -2.81
N VAL A 87 -12.11 12.76 -2.96
CA VAL A 87 -12.59 11.46 -3.40
C VAL A 87 -12.06 10.39 -2.46
N GLU A 88 -12.80 9.28 -2.36
CA GLU A 88 -12.31 8.06 -1.75
C GLU A 88 -11.64 7.21 -2.84
N ALA A 89 -10.50 6.60 -2.54
CA ALA A 89 -9.82 5.68 -3.44
C ALA A 89 -9.49 4.38 -2.72
N LYS A 90 -9.81 3.25 -3.35
CA LYS A 90 -9.41 1.92 -2.90
C LYS A 90 -8.20 1.49 -3.69
N LEU A 91 -7.06 1.33 -3.03
CA LEU A 91 -5.78 1.02 -3.62
C LEU A 91 -5.42 -0.44 -3.30
N LEU A 92 -5.10 -1.24 -4.31
CA LEU A 92 -4.42 -2.51 -4.10
C LEU A 92 -2.92 -2.22 -3.99
N VAL A 93 -2.37 -2.35 -2.79
CA VAL A 93 -0.95 -2.07 -2.49
C VAL A 93 -0.20 -3.38 -2.26
N ASN A 94 0.69 -3.72 -3.16
CA ASN A 94 1.59 -4.87 -3.02
C ASN A 94 2.88 -4.44 -2.36
N ILE A 95 3.17 -5.01 -1.19
CA ILE A 95 4.46 -4.88 -0.52
C ILE A 95 5.25 -6.17 -0.79
N TYR A 96 6.43 -6.04 -1.38
CA TYR A 96 7.29 -7.18 -1.64
C TYR A 96 8.26 -7.36 -0.47
N ALA A 97 8.14 -8.48 0.23
CA ALA A 97 9.09 -8.91 1.24
C ALA A 97 9.98 -10.01 0.66
N SER A 98 11.30 -9.90 0.85
CA SER A 98 12.24 -10.97 0.52
C SER A 98 12.59 -11.74 1.80
N SER A 99 12.56 -13.07 1.74
CA SER A 99 12.97 -13.92 2.87
C SER A 99 14.49 -13.94 3.10
N LEU A 100 15.29 -13.45 2.13
CA LEU A 100 16.74 -13.30 2.27
C LEU A 100 17.13 -12.24 3.31
N ALA A 101 16.27 -11.24 3.55
CA ALA A 101 16.51 -10.22 4.57
C ALA A 101 16.29 -10.74 6.01
N GLY A 102 15.62 -11.89 6.19
CA GLY A 102 15.38 -12.49 7.50
C GLY A 102 16.54 -13.34 8.06
N ARG A 103 17.60 -13.58 7.28
CA ARG A 103 18.80 -14.32 7.72
C ARG A 103 19.97 -13.44 8.18
N GLY A 104 19.80 -12.12 8.17
CA GLY A 104 20.80 -11.17 8.66
C GLY A 104 20.22 -10.26 9.73
N ASN A 105 20.30 -10.70 11.00
CA ASN A 105 20.11 -9.92 12.22
C ASN A 105 19.06 -8.80 12.20
N LEU A 106 17.85 -9.13 12.66
CA LEU A 106 17.02 -8.26 13.51
C LEU A 106 16.71 -9.02 14.80
#